data_AF-A0A7J2UB12-F1
#
_entry.id   AF-A0A7J2UB12-F1
#
_cell.length_a   1.000
_cell.length_b   1.000
_cell.length_c   1.000
_cell.angle_alpha   90.00
_cell.angle_beta   90.00
_cell.angle_gamma   90.00
#
_symmetry.space_group_name_H-M   'P 1'
#
loop_
_entity.id
_entity.type
_entity.pdbx_description
1 polymer ?
#
loop_
_entity_poly.entity_id
_entity_poly.type
_entity_poly.pdbx_seq_one_letter_code
_entity_poly.pdbx_strand_id
1 'polypeptide(L)'
;MILELPRRVEHFGAVRFYDTQRVYELDSGMKKFPTKAREAVATISSEDIGKINQKMAIVVPIKDERLRLLEGVLSGIPHDCHVIVVSSSRRHPVDRFAMEVQLLKRFNHFVGDEILVIHQHDPGLSETFRSVGFDSILDETGSVRRGKAEAMFIGVLLAKMVGKEYVGFIDADNYVPGAVHEYVEIYAAGFSLAESPFSMVRVSWIYKPKIAENGLFFAKFGRVSAVSNDCINLLISSYTGFGTEIIKTANSGEHAVSMQLAELLYYASGFSVEPYEIINIMEQFGGVIPAPSQAASQAALLGV
;
A
#
# COMPACT_ATOMS: atom_id res chain seq x y z
N MET A 1 -8.34 -9.32 14.98
CA MET A 1 -7.06 -8.67 15.32
C MET A 1 -7.20 -7.78 16.56
N ILE A 2 -6.21 -7.80 17.46
CA ILE A 2 -6.06 -6.80 18.53
C ILE A 2 -4.88 -5.88 18.23
N LEU A 3 -5.16 -4.58 18.16
CA LEU A 3 -4.21 -3.54 17.79
C LEU A 3 -4.08 -2.51 18.91
N GLU A 4 -2.87 -2.05 19.21
CA GLU A 4 -2.66 -0.90 20.10
C GLU A 4 -3.35 0.36 19.56
N LEU A 5 -4.01 1.14 20.41
CA LEU A 5 -4.50 2.47 20.00
C LEU A 5 -3.33 3.46 19.97
N PRO A 6 -3.34 4.44 19.04
CA PRO A 6 -2.22 5.34 18.87
C PRO A 6 -2.02 6.21 20.13
N ARG A 7 -0.82 6.18 20.70
CA ARG A 7 -0.49 6.95 21.92
C ARG A 7 -0.34 8.44 21.63
N ARG A 8 0.11 8.76 20.42
CA ARG A 8 0.32 10.13 19.94
C ARG A 8 -0.27 10.25 18.54
N VAL A 9 -0.80 11.43 18.25
CA VAL A 9 -1.19 11.86 16.92
C VAL A 9 -0.50 13.19 16.66
N GLU A 10 0.22 13.30 15.55
CA GLU A 10 0.70 14.59 15.06
C GLU A 10 -0.30 15.16 14.07
N HIS A 11 -0.62 16.44 14.26
CA HIS A 11 -1.47 17.19 13.36
C HIS A 11 -0.61 18.07 12.47
N PHE A 12 -0.78 17.93 11.15
CA PHE A 12 -0.14 18.76 10.15
C PHE A 12 -1.23 19.28 9.21
N GLY A 13 -1.76 20.48 9.49
CA GLY A 13 -2.98 20.95 8.85
C GLY A 13 -4.16 20.01 9.10
N ALA A 14 -4.79 19.53 8.04
CA ALA A 14 -5.87 18.54 8.12
C ALA A 14 -5.36 17.09 8.25
N VAL A 15 -4.05 16.86 8.11
CA VAL A 15 -3.43 15.53 8.14
C VAL A 15 -3.22 15.09 9.59
N ARG A 16 -3.62 13.86 9.90
CA ARG A 16 -3.36 13.20 11.19
C ARG A 16 -2.38 12.06 10.97
N PHE A 17 -1.17 12.19 11.51
CA PHE A 17 -0.18 11.11 11.56
C PHE A 17 -0.29 10.40 12.89
N TYR A 18 -0.78 9.16 12.86
CA TYR A 18 -0.88 8.30 14.04
C TYR A 18 0.46 7.62 14.32
N ASP A 19 0.83 7.51 15.58
CA ASP A 19 2.03 6.78 16.00
C ASP A 19 1.91 5.29 15.63
N THR A 20 3.04 4.59 15.58
CA THR A 20 3.08 3.17 15.23
C THR A 20 2.26 2.35 16.22
N GLN A 21 1.29 1.59 15.71
CA GLN A 21 0.41 0.74 16.50
C GLN A 21 0.88 -0.70 16.42
N ARG A 22 1.07 -1.34 17.58
CA ARG A 22 1.50 -2.74 17.64
C ARG A 22 0.33 -3.70 17.50
N VAL A 23 0.48 -4.71 16.65
CA VAL A 23 -0.41 -5.88 16.64
C VAL A 23 -0.07 -6.78 17.83
N TYR A 24 -1.04 -7.00 18.73
CA TYR A 24 -0.91 -7.88 19.89
C TYR A 24 -1.39 -9.29 19.62
N GLU A 25 -2.43 -9.42 18.79
CA GLU A 25 -3.06 -10.69 18.46
C GLU A 25 -3.56 -10.63 17.01
N LEU A 26 -3.14 -11.58 16.17
CA LEU A 26 -3.47 -11.61 14.75
C LEU A 26 -4.97 -11.89 14.54
N ASP A 27 -5.46 -12.98 15.14
CA ASP A 27 -6.87 -13.35 15.10
C ASP A 27 -7.49 -13.28 16.50
N SER A 28 -8.44 -12.36 16.67
CA SER A 28 -9.18 -12.17 17.93
C SER A 28 -10.55 -12.84 17.91
N GLY A 29 -10.84 -13.63 16.87
CA GLY A 29 -12.10 -14.33 16.67
C GLY A 29 -13.28 -13.44 16.26
N MET A 30 -14.46 -14.08 16.26
CA MET A 30 -15.68 -13.57 15.65
C MET A 30 -16.41 -12.46 16.41
N LYS A 31 -16.18 -12.31 17.72
CA LYS A 31 -16.94 -11.36 18.56
C LYS A 31 -16.03 -10.28 19.10
N LYS A 32 -16.50 -9.03 19.04
CA LYS A 32 -15.92 -7.94 19.83
C LYS A 32 -16.08 -8.27 21.32
N PHE A 33 -14.97 -8.47 22.02
CA PHE A 33 -15.01 -8.61 23.47
C PHE A 33 -15.39 -7.24 24.09
N PRO A 34 -16.24 -7.20 25.14
CA PRO A 34 -16.59 -5.95 25.78
C PRO A 34 -15.34 -5.24 26.33
N THR A 35 -15.06 -4.07 25.77
CA THR A 35 -13.85 -3.24 25.90
C THR A 35 -13.64 -2.62 27.29
N LYS A 36 -14.33 -3.08 28.34
CA LYS A 36 -14.29 -2.44 29.68
C LYS A 36 -12.95 -2.58 30.42
N ALA A 37 -11.99 -3.36 29.91
CA ALA A 37 -10.68 -3.56 30.53
C ALA A 37 -9.49 -3.06 29.68
N ARG A 38 -9.74 -2.40 28.54
CA ARG A 38 -8.71 -2.15 27.53
C ARG A 38 -8.89 -0.80 26.82
N GLU A 39 -8.71 0.31 27.54
CA GLU A 39 -8.73 1.67 26.95
C GLU A 39 -7.59 1.93 25.95
N ALA A 40 -6.54 1.09 25.95
CA ALA A 40 -5.34 1.27 25.14
C ALA A 40 -5.26 0.37 23.88
N VAL A 41 -6.25 -0.50 23.63
CA VAL A 41 -6.24 -1.37 22.44
C VAL A 41 -7.62 -1.44 21.77
N ALA A 42 -7.62 -1.59 20.46
CA ALA A 42 -8.80 -1.92 19.65
C ALA A 42 -8.88 -3.43 19.43
N THR A 43 -10.10 -3.97 19.46
CA THR A 43 -10.39 -5.35 19.04
C THR A 43 -11.26 -5.30 17.79
N ILE A 44 -10.72 -5.79 16.68
CA ILE A 44 -11.37 -5.84 15.37
C ILE A 44 -11.74 -7.29 15.09
N SER A 45 -13.03 -7.58 14.94
CA SER A 45 -13.51 -8.94 14.66
C SER A 45 -13.15 -9.37 13.24
N SER A 46 -13.05 -10.68 13.01
CA SER A 46 -12.83 -11.24 11.68
C SER A 46 -13.95 -10.88 10.69
N GLU A 47 -15.17 -10.62 11.19
CA GLU A 47 -16.28 -10.12 10.37
C GLU A 47 -16.02 -8.69 9.83
N ASP A 48 -15.52 -7.79 10.67
CA ASP A 48 -15.23 -6.42 10.26
C ASP A 48 -14.03 -6.37 9.30
N ILE A 49 -13.02 -7.21 9.52
CA ILE A 49 -11.93 -7.39 8.56
C ILE A 49 -12.45 -7.92 7.22
N GLY A 50 -13.28 -8.97 7.24
CA GLY A 50 -13.87 -9.55 6.03
C GLY A 50 -14.64 -8.52 5.19
N LYS A 51 -15.40 -7.62 5.84
CA LYS A 51 -16.12 -6.52 5.14
C LYS A 51 -15.16 -5.59 4.40
N ILE A 52 -13.99 -5.29 4.96
CA ILE A 52 -12.98 -4.47 4.27
C ILE A 52 -12.29 -5.28 3.17
N ASN A 53 -11.93 -6.54 3.42
CA ASN A 53 -11.29 -7.41 2.43
C ASN A 53 -12.13 -7.50 1.14
N GLN A 54 -13.44 -7.68 1.25
CA GLN A 54 -14.37 -7.70 0.10
C GLN A 54 -14.33 -6.42 -0.75
N LYS A 55 -14.00 -5.28 -0.12
CA LYS A 55 -13.91 -3.96 -0.75
C LYS A 55 -12.50 -3.60 -1.19
N MET A 56 -11.51 -4.46 -0.93
CA MET A 56 -10.10 -4.19 -1.17
C MET A 56 -9.58 -4.93 -2.41
N ALA A 57 -8.75 -4.24 -3.19
CA ALA A 57 -7.85 -4.86 -4.16
C ALA A 57 -6.44 -4.96 -3.57
N ILE A 58 -5.74 -6.07 -3.83
CA ILE A 58 -4.32 -6.23 -3.53
C ILE A 58 -3.54 -6.24 -4.84
N VAL A 59 -2.71 -5.22 -5.02
CA VAL A 59 -1.81 -5.05 -6.15
C VAL A 59 -0.47 -5.70 -5.81
N VAL A 60 -0.05 -6.63 -6.64
CA VAL A 60 1.24 -7.33 -6.56
C VAL A 60 2.11 -6.90 -7.74
N PRO A 61 2.94 -5.85 -7.60
CA PRO A 61 3.93 -5.52 -8.61
C PRO A 61 5.02 -6.60 -8.65
N ILE A 62 5.37 -7.06 -9.84
CA ILE A 62 6.37 -8.10 -10.03
C ILE A 62 7.32 -7.77 -11.18
N LYS A 63 8.61 -8.06 -11.00
CA LYS A 63 9.60 -7.97 -12.07
C LYS A 63 10.66 -9.05 -11.93
N ASP A 64 10.61 -10.04 -12.82
CA ASP A 64 11.56 -11.13 -12.93
C ASP A 64 11.76 -11.93 -11.62
N GLU A 65 10.73 -11.99 -10.76
CA GLU A 65 10.79 -12.70 -9.48
C GLU A 65 10.57 -14.21 -9.59
N ARG A 66 11.08 -14.96 -8.62
CA ARG A 66 10.91 -16.42 -8.60
C ARG A 66 9.43 -16.77 -8.53
N LEU A 67 8.96 -17.63 -9.43
CA LEU A 67 7.53 -17.99 -9.51
C LEU A 67 6.99 -18.60 -8.21
N ARG A 68 7.84 -19.32 -7.45
CA ARG A 68 7.47 -19.87 -6.14
C ARG A 68 7.23 -18.79 -5.08
N LEU A 69 7.92 -17.64 -5.19
CA LEU A 69 7.66 -16.51 -4.31
C LEU A 69 6.32 -15.87 -4.66
N LEU A 70 6.05 -15.64 -5.96
CA LEU A 70 4.74 -15.17 -6.41
C LEU A 70 3.61 -16.11 -5.94
N GLU A 71 3.74 -17.42 -6.14
CA GLU A 71 2.77 -18.41 -5.66
C GLU A 71 2.57 -18.34 -4.14
N GLY A 72 3.66 -18.19 -3.38
CA GLY A 72 3.62 -17.98 -1.94
C GLY A 72 2.86 -16.70 -1.55
N VAL A 73 3.16 -15.58 -2.19
CA VAL A 73 2.46 -14.30 -1.98
C VAL A 73 0.97 -14.44 -2.25
N LEU A 74 0.60 -15.03 -3.39
CA LEU A 74 -0.81 -15.24 -3.75
C LEU A 74 -1.54 -16.10 -2.70
N SER A 75 -0.89 -17.16 -2.20
CA SER A 75 -1.48 -18.01 -1.16
C SER A 75 -1.66 -17.32 0.20
N GLY A 76 -0.99 -16.19 0.43
CA GLY A 76 -1.11 -15.39 1.65
C GLY A 76 -2.21 -14.35 1.59
N ILE A 77 -2.65 -13.92 0.41
CA ILE A 77 -3.68 -12.90 0.27
C ILE A 77 -5.04 -13.50 0.70
N PRO A 78 -5.80 -12.83 1.60
CA PRO A 78 -7.16 -13.25 1.95
C PRO A 78 -8.05 -13.36 0.71
N HIS A 79 -8.78 -14.46 0.60
CA HIS A 79 -9.62 -14.82 -0.55
C HIS A 79 -10.63 -13.73 -0.96
N ASP A 80 -11.21 -13.02 0.02
CA ASP A 80 -12.19 -11.96 -0.25
C ASP A 80 -11.60 -10.72 -0.95
N CYS A 81 -10.26 -10.58 -0.97
CA CYS A 81 -9.59 -9.50 -1.68
C CYS A 81 -9.49 -9.79 -3.18
N HIS A 82 -9.67 -8.77 -4.02
CA HIS A 82 -9.43 -8.92 -5.45
C HIS A 82 -7.94 -8.76 -5.76
N VAL A 83 -7.35 -9.71 -6.49
CA VAL A 83 -5.91 -9.72 -6.76
C VAL A 83 -5.61 -9.12 -8.13
N ILE A 84 -4.67 -8.18 -8.17
CA ILE A 84 -4.20 -7.52 -9.39
C ILE A 84 -2.68 -7.68 -9.49
N VAL A 85 -2.21 -8.39 -10.51
CA VAL A 85 -0.77 -8.57 -10.78
C VAL A 85 -0.34 -7.64 -11.89
N VAL A 86 0.60 -6.74 -11.60
CA VAL A 86 1.20 -5.84 -12.59
C VAL A 86 2.65 -6.23 -12.81
N SER A 87 2.93 -6.82 -13.97
CA SER A 87 4.24 -7.38 -14.28
C SER A 87 5.06 -6.46 -15.17
N SER A 88 6.31 -6.19 -14.78
CA SER A 88 7.35 -5.60 -15.64
C SER A 88 8.40 -6.63 -16.08
N SER A 89 8.10 -7.92 -15.94
CA SER A 89 9.04 -9.01 -16.23
C SER A 89 9.43 -9.06 -17.71
N ARG A 90 10.64 -9.55 -17.98
CA ARG A 90 11.15 -9.58 -19.36
C ARG A 90 10.35 -10.54 -20.26
N ARG A 91 10.22 -10.18 -21.52
CA ARG A 91 9.64 -11.01 -22.59
C ARG A 91 10.68 -11.82 -23.38
N HIS A 92 11.95 -11.39 -23.34
CA HIS A 92 13.07 -12.01 -24.06
C HIS A 92 14.34 -12.08 -23.19
N PRO A 93 15.24 -13.05 -23.43
CA PRO A 93 15.12 -14.17 -24.39
C PRO A 93 14.11 -15.24 -23.96
N VAL A 94 13.76 -15.27 -22.67
CA VAL A 94 12.73 -16.13 -22.10
C VAL A 94 11.57 -15.24 -21.65
N ASP A 95 10.34 -15.58 -22.07
CA ASP A 95 9.14 -14.83 -21.71
C ASP A 95 8.71 -15.16 -20.27
N ARG A 96 9.17 -14.35 -19.32
CA ARG A 96 8.87 -14.50 -17.89
C ARG A 96 7.41 -14.14 -17.59
N PHE A 97 6.85 -13.17 -18.30
CA PHE A 97 5.44 -12.81 -18.16
C PHE A 97 4.53 -13.97 -18.58
N ALA A 98 4.82 -14.65 -19.69
CA ALA A 98 4.06 -15.82 -20.09
C ALA A 98 4.09 -16.93 -19.02
N MET A 99 5.23 -17.12 -18.35
CA MET A 99 5.36 -18.07 -17.23
C MET A 99 4.54 -17.64 -16.00
N GLU A 100 4.52 -16.34 -15.68
CA GLU A 100 3.68 -15.77 -14.62
C GLU A 100 2.19 -15.98 -14.92
N VAL A 101 1.74 -15.67 -16.14
CA VAL A 101 0.36 -15.91 -16.57
C VAL A 101 -0.01 -17.39 -16.48
N GLN A 102 0.89 -18.31 -16.85
CA GLN A 102 0.65 -19.74 -16.69
C GLN A 102 0.56 -20.18 -15.22
N LEU A 103 1.40 -19.61 -14.34
CA LEU A 103 1.29 -19.83 -12.90
C LEU A 103 -0.08 -19.38 -12.38
N LEU A 104 -0.49 -18.15 -12.72
CA LEU A 104 -1.76 -17.56 -12.27
C LEU A 104 -2.96 -18.37 -12.74
N LYS A 105 -2.96 -18.84 -14.00
CA LYS A 105 -4.03 -19.73 -14.51
C LYS A 105 -4.15 -21.02 -13.71
N ARG A 106 -3.02 -21.65 -13.37
CA ARG A 106 -3.02 -22.88 -12.56
C ARG A 106 -3.47 -22.61 -11.13
N PHE A 107 -2.96 -21.53 -10.52
CA PHE A 107 -3.36 -21.13 -9.17
C PHE A 107 -4.87 -20.88 -9.10
N ASN A 108 -5.40 -20.07 -10.02
CA ASN A 108 -6.83 -19.77 -10.13
C ASN A 108 -7.67 -21.05 -10.32
N HIS A 109 -7.21 -22.01 -11.15
CA HIS A 109 -7.92 -23.27 -11.31
C HIS A 109 -8.19 -24.03 -9.99
N PHE A 110 -7.31 -23.90 -8.99
CA PHE A 110 -7.48 -24.53 -7.69
C PHE A 110 -8.26 -23.69 -6.69
N VAL A 111 -8.05 -22.37 -6.68
CA VAL A 111 -8.61 -21.47 -5.66
C VAL A 111 -9.98 -20.91 -6.06
N GLY A 112 -10.24 -20.79 -7.37
CA GLY A 112 -11.50 -20.27 -7.89
C GLY A 112 -11.62 -18.74 -7.87
N ASP A 113 -10.50 -18.02 -7.76
CA ASP A 113 -10.44 -16.56 -7.63
C ASP A 113 -10.31 -15.81 -8.95
N GLU A 114 -11.03 -14.70 -9.10
CA GLU A 114 -10.81 -13.80 -10.24
C GLU A 114 -9.54 -12.94 -10.01
N ILE A 115 -8.48 -13.25 -10.76
CA ILE A 115 -7.21 -12.52 -10.72
C ILE A 115 -7.02 -11.73 -12.01
N LEU A 116 -6.84 -10.42 -11.90
CA LEU A 116 -6.42 -9.58 -13.02
C LEU A 116 -4.89 -9.61 -13.15
N VAL A 117 -4.41 -9.68 -14.39
CA VAL A 117 -2.99 -9.60 -14.70
C VAL A 117 -2.75 -8.74 -15.93
N ILE A 118 -1.78 -7.85 -15.85
CA ILE A 118 -1.35 -7.02 -16.99
C ILE A 118 0.16 -6.88 -17.02
N HIS A 119 0.71 -6.68 -18.21
CA HIS A 119 2.10 -6.32 -18.39
C HIS A 119 2.24 -4.79 -18.45
N GLN A 120 3.17 -4.20 -17.72
CA GLN A 120 3.36 -2.74 -17.62
C GLN A 120 3.60 -2.08 -18.98
N HIS A 121 4.26 -2.77 -19.91
CA HIS A 121 4.45 -2.32 -21.30
C HIS A 121 3.42 -2.91 -22.28
N ASP A 122 2.20 -3.18 -21.84
CA ASP A 122 1.14 -3.52 -22.79
C ASP A 122 0.90 -2.32 -23.74
N PRO A 123 0.94 -2.52 -25.07
CA PRO A 123 0.65 -1.45 -26.02
C PRO A 123 -0.74 -0.83 -25.82
N GLY A 124 -1.72 -1.62 -25.37
CA GLY A 124 -3.07 -1.14 -25.07
C GLY A 124 -3.10 -0.16 -23.90
N LEU A 125 -2.24 -0.33 -22.88
CA LEU A 125 -2.09 0.67 -21.82
C LEU A 125 -1.56 1.99 -22.38
N SER A 126 -0.55 1.90 -23.25
CA SER A 126 0.09 3.09 -23.85
C SER A 126 -0.89 3.86 -24.73
N GLU A 127 -1.69 3.15 -25.53
CA GLU A 127 -2.78 3.74 -26.32
C GLU A 127 -3.87 4.36 -25.44
N THR A 128 -4.26 3.67 -24.36
CA THR A 128 -5.26 4.17 -23.41
C THR A 128 -4.80 5.47 -22.77
N PHE A 129 -3.58 5.51 -22.20
CA PHE A 129 -3.04 6.72 -21.57
C PHE A 129 -2.95 7.91 -22.55
N ARG A 130 -2.52 7.64 -23.79
CA ARG A 130 -2.47 8.68 -24.83
C ARG A 130 -3.85 9.19 -25.20
N SER A 131 -4.85 8.31 -25.32
CA SER A 131 -6.21 8.70 -25.71
C SER A 131 -6.92 9.57 -24.66
N VAL A 132 -6.56 9.43 -23.38
CA VAL A 132 -7.07 10.28 -22.29
C VAL A 132 -6.15 11.47 -21.95
N GLY A 133 -5.05 11.66 -22.70
CA GLY A 133 -4.10 12.75 -22.51
C GLY A 133 -3.23 12.64 -21.25
N PHE A 134 -3.07 11.43 -20.68
CA PHE A 134 -2.22 11.19 -19.51
C PHE A 134 -0.80 10.79 -19.95
N ASP A 135 -0.12 11.68 -20.68
CA ASP A 135 1.19 11.40 -21.27
C ASP A 135 2.33 11.37 -20.24
N SER A 136 2.08 11.87 -19.02
CA SER A 136 3.08 11.98 -17.96
C SER A 136 3.63 10.65 -17.47
N ILE A 137 3.00 9.51 -17.77
CA ILE A 137 3.48 8.15 -17.46
C ILE A 137 4.27 7.52 -18.61
N LEU A 138 4.20 8.09 -19.81
CA LEU A 138 4.85 7.57 -21.00
C LEU A 138 6.32 8.01 -21.08
N ASP A 139 7.13 7.22 -21.76
CA ASP A 139 8.50 7.53 -22.15
C ASP A 139 8.57 8.20 -23.52
N GLU A 140 9.78 8.52 -23.97
CA GLU A 140 10.05 9.16 -25.27
C GLU A 140 9.58 8.31 -26.47
N THR A 141 9.41 7.01 -26.29
CA THR A 141 8.89 6.09 -27.33
C THR A 141 7.36 6.01 -27.32
N GLY A 142 6.72 6.69 -26.37
CA GLY A 142 5.28 6.63 -26.14
C GLY A 142 4.82 5.35 -25.46
N SER A 143 5.73 4.59 -24.83
CA SER A 143 5.42 3.41 -24.01
C SER A 143 5.35 3.80 -22.54
N VAL A 144 4.59 3.07 -21.71
CA VAL A 144 4.62 3.27 -20.25
C VAL A 144 6.06 3.13 -19.73
N ARG A 145 6.54 4.07 -18.90
CA ARG A 145 7.86 4.01 -18.27
C ARG A 145 8.01 2.78 -17.38
N ARG A 146 9.26 2.31 -17.21
CA ARG A 146 9.61 1.25 -16.26
C ARG A 146 9.75 1.82 -14.85
N GLY A 147 9.10 1.18 -13.89
CA GLY A 147 9.27 1.49 -12.47
C GLY A 147 8.17 0.91 -11.60
N LYS A 148 8.49 0.74 -10.30
CA LYS A 148 7.55 0.23 -9.29
C LYS A 148 6.35 1.18 -9.15
N ALA A 149 6.60 2.49 -9.11
CA ALA A 149 5.56 3.50 -9.04
C ALA A 149 4.56 3.42 -10.21
N GLU A 150 5.05 3.29 -11.43
CA GLU A 150 4.20 3.15 -12.62
C GLU A 150 3.37 1.86 -12.56
N ALA A 151 3.95 0.75 -12.08
CA ALA A 151 3.21 -0.49 -11.85
C ALA A 151 2.13 -0.33 -10.77
N MET A 152 2.45 0.32 -9.66
CA MET A 152 1.50 0.62 -8.59
C MET A 152 0.34 1.49 -9.11
N PHE A 153 0.64 2.55 -9.85
CA PHE A 153 -0.37 3.43 -10.42
C PHE A 153 -1.31 2.70 -11.38
N ILE A 154 -0.79 1.83 -12.26
CA ILE A 154 -1.63 0.95 -13.08
C ILE A 154 -2.52 0.07 -12.20
N GLY A 155 -1.98 -0.48 -11.11
CA GLY A 155 -2.73 -1.26 -10.13
C GLY A 155 -3.87 -0.46 -9.49
N VAL A 156 -3.65 0.81 -9.12
CA VAL A 156 -4.70 1.71 -8.61
C VAL A 156 -5.81 1.89 -9.65
N LEU A 157 -5.45 2.14 -10.91
CA LEU A 157 -6.43 2.31 -11.98
C LEU A 157 -7.26 1.05 -12.22
N LEU A 158 -6.63 -0.13 -12.19
CA LEU A 158 -7.34 -1.40 -12.32
C LEU A 158 -8.24 -1.67 -11.11
N ALA A 159 -7.78 -1.38 -9.88
CA ALA A 159 -8.59 -1.48 -8.68
C ALA A 159 -9.82 -0.57 -8.73
N LYS A 160 -9.66 0.66 -9.23
CA LYS A 160 -10.76 1.59 -9.48
C LYS A 160 -11.72 1.05 -10.54
N MET A 161 -11.19 0.49 -11.64
CA MET A 161 -12.00 -0.08 -12.72
C MET A 161 -12.91 -1.22 -12.23
N VAL A 162 -12.43 -2.06 -11.30
CA VAL A 162 -13.25 -3.13 -10.69
C VAL A 162 -14.07 -2.67 -9.47
N GLY A 163 -14.13 -1.37 -9.21
CA GLY A 163 -15.01 -0.79 -8.19
C GLY A 163 -14.60 -1.04 -6.74
N LYS A 164 -13.30 -1.21 -6.46
CA LYS A 164 -12.81 -1.40 -5.09
C LYS A 164 -12.64 -0.07 -4.37
N GLU A 165 -13.01 -0.05 -3.09
CA GLU A 165 -12.95 1.14 -2.21
C GLU A 165 -11.54 1.31 -1.60
N TYR A 166 -10.75 0.24 -1.56
CA TYR A 166 -9.39 0.25 -1.01
C TYR A 166 -8.42 -0.45 -1.95
N VAL A 167 -7.17 0.00 -1.97
CA VAL A 167 -6.07 -0.65 -2.69
C VAL A 167 -4.88 -0.82 -1.75
N GLY A 168 -4.41 -2.05 -1.61
CA GLY A 168 -3.21 -2.42 -0.87
C GLY A 168 -2.11 -2.92 -1.80
N PHE A 169 -0.86 -2.74 -1.40
CA PHE A 169 0.31 -3.18 -2.15
C PHE A 169 1.07 -4.23 -1.37
N ILE A 170 1.51 -5.28 -2.07
CA ILE A 170 2.34 -6.35 -1.52
C ILE A 170 3.47 -6.64 -2.50
N ASP A 171 4.72 -6.53 -2.05
CA ASP A 171 5.87 -6.87 -2.88
C ASP A 171 5.93 -8.38 -3.15
N ALA A 172 6.24 -8.75 -4.40
CA ALA A 172 6.23 -10.15 -4.86
C ALA A 172 7.43 -11.00 -4.34
N ASP A 173 8.41 -10.38 -3.69
CA ASP A 173 9.63 -11.00 -3.19
C ASP A 173 9.51 -11.48 -1.71
N ASN A 174 8.28 -11.62 -1.21
CA ASN A 174 8.04 -12.08 0.15
C ASN A 174 8.19 -13.60 0.29
N TYR A 175 9.00 -14.02 1.26
CA TYR A 175 9.27 -15.44 1.55
C TYR A 175 8.25 -16.10 2.47
N VAL A 176 7.41 -15.32 3.16
CA VAL A 176 6.54 -15.81 4.24
C VAL A 176 5.07 -15.47 3.90
N PRO A 177 4.32 -16.42 3.32
CA PRO A 177 2.90 -16.21 2.98
C PRO A 177 2.04 -15.76 4.16
N GLY A 178 2.30 -16.29 5.37
CA GLY A 178 1.58 -15.86 6.57
C GLY A 178 1.83 -14.40 6.95
N ALA A 179 2.96 -13.83 6.55
CA ALA A 179 3.24 -12.42 6.78
C ALA A 179 2.51 -11.54 5.74
N VAL A 180 2.39 -12.01 4.49
CA VAL A 180 1.48 -11.38 3.51
C VAL A 180 0.05 -11.34 4.04
N HIS A 181 -0.43 -12.45 4.60
CA HIS A 181 -1.75 -12.50 5.23
C HIS A 181 -1.89 -11.46 6.34
N GLU A 182 -0.90 -11.38 7.24
CA GLU A 182 -0.86 -10.38 8.31
C GLU A 182 -0.94 -8.94 7.78
N TYR A 183 -0.21 -8.56 6.72
CA TYR A 183 -0.27 -7.18 6.23
C TYR A 183 -1.64 -6.81 5.69
N VAL A 184 -2.28 -7.73 4.96
CA VAL A 184 -3.60 -7.46 4.39
C VAL A 184 -4.64 -7.31 5.50
N GLU A 185 -4.56 -8.14 6.54
CA GLU A 185 -5.39 -8.01 7.74
C GLU A 185 -5.09 -6.70 8.52
N ILE A 186 -3.83 -6.24 8.53
CA ILE A 186 -3.45 -4.93 9.10
C ILE A 186 -4.08 -3.78 8.31
N TYR A 187 -4.10 -3.86 6.97
CA TYR A 187 -4.79 -2.87 6.14
C TYR A 187 -6.27 -2.79 6.51
N ALA A 188 -6.92 -3.96 6.55
CA ALA A 188 -8.34 -4.06 6.89
C ALA A 188 -8.65 -3.54 8.29
N ALA A 189 -7.81 -3.87 9.28
CA ALA A 189 -7.93 -3.36 10.64
C ALA A 189 -7.74 -1.83 10.70
N GLY A 190 -6.76 -1.29 9.97
CA GLY A 190 -6.53 0.15 9.89
C GLY A 190 -7.71 0.91 9.28
N PHE A 191 -8.27 0.42 8.17
CA PHE A 191 -9.46 1.01 7.56
C PHE A 191 -10.73 0.86 8.42
N SER A 192 -10.84 -0.23 9.18
CA SER A 192 -11.95 -0.42 10.14
C SER A 192 -11.93 0.60 11.27
N LEU A 193 -10.75 1.14 11.61
CA LEU A 193 -10.56 2.16 12.65
C LEU A 193 -10.50 3.59 12.08
N ALA A 194 -10.47 3.74 10.75
CA ALA A 194 -10.33 5.05 10.14
C ALA A 194 -11.60 5.91 10.35
N GLU A 195 -11.42 7.12 10.86
CA GLU A 195 -12.51 8.10 11.05
C GLU A 195 -12.75 8.97 9.80
N SER A 196 -11.93 8.80 8.77
CA SER A 196 -11.94 9.60 7.53
C SER A 196 -12.05 8.68 6.32
N PRO A 197 -12.83 9.06 5.28
CA PRO A 197 -12.83 8.33 4.01
C PRO A 197 -11.49 8.48 3.27
N PHE A 198 -10.67 9.47 3.62
CA PHE A 198 -9.30 9.63 3.14
C PHE A 198 -8.34 9.03 4.17
N SER A 199 -7.90 7.81 3.93
CA SER A 199 -7.06 7.07 4.86
C SER A 199 -5.96 6.28 4.15
N MET A 200 -4.85 6.12 4.87
CA MET A 200 -3.70 5.35 4.42
C MET A 200 -3.16 4.54 5.59
N VAL A 201 -2.89 3.26 5.36
CA VAL A 201 -2.32 2.33 6.33
C VAL A 201 -0.94 1.92 5.84
N ARG A 202 0.11 2.06 6.65
CA ARG A 202 1.49 1.75 6.25
C ARG A 202 2.09 0.76 7.24
N VAL A 203 2.57 -0.38 6.76
CA VAL A 203 3.17 -1.40 7.63
C VAL A 203 4.59 -0.99 7.99
N SER A 204 4.92 -1.11 9.27
CA SER A 204 6.27 -0.94 9.79
C SER A 204 6.78 -2.24 10.36
N TRP A 205 7.99 -2.60 9.96
CA TRP A 205 8.70 -3.74 10.49
C TRP A 205 9.69 -3.29 11.54
N ILE A 206 9.52 -3.79 12.77
CA ILE A 206 10.49 -3.54 13.85
C ILE A 206 11.84 -4.18 13.51
N TYR A 207 11.83 -5.30 12.81
CA TYR A 207 13.02 -5.97 12.31
C TYR A 207 12.77 -6.48 10.89
N LYS A 208 13.53 -5.99 9.92
CA LYS A 208 13.48 -6.55 8.56
C LYS A 208 14.50 -7.70 8.47
N PRO A 209 14.07 -8.97 8.35
CA PRO A 209 14.99 -10.09 8.23
C PRO A 209 15.81 -9.97 6.96
N LYS A 210 17.10 -10.29 7.06
CA LYS A 210 18.02 -10.42 5.93
C LYS A 210 18.70 -11.77 6.01
N ILE A 211 18.81 -12.46 4.88
CA ILE A 211 19.63 -13.67 4.79
C ILE A 211 21.09 -13.22 4.71
N ALA A 212 21.87 -13.51 5.74
CA ALA A 212 23.31 -13.36 5.77
C ALA A 212 23.98 -14.74 5.60
N GLU A 213 25.27 -14.78 5.26
CA GLU A 213 26.01 -16.02 4.95
C GLU A 213 25.85 -17.13 6.01
N ASN A 214 25.67 -16.76 7.29
CA ASN A 214 25.57 -17.70 8.41
C ASN A 214 24.18 -17.71 9.10
N GLY A 215 23.12 -17.17 8.49
CA GLY A 215 21.75 -17.24 9.03
C GLY A 215 20.89 -15.99 8.80
N LEU A 216 19.77 -15.91 9.53
CA LEU A 216 18.86 -14.76 9.50
C LEU A 216 19.40 -13.63 10.39
N PHE A 217 19.71 -12.48 9.79
CA PHE A 217 20.07 -11.26 10.48
C PHE A 217 18.86 -10.32 10.56
N PHE A 218 18.46 -9.97 11.79
CA PHE A 218 17.34 -9.09 12.05
C PHE A 218 17.83 -7.67 12.36
N ALA A 219 18.02 -6.87 11.31
CA ALA A 219 18.38 -5.47 11.49
C ALA A 219 17.17 -4.69 12.03
N LYS A 220 17.33 -3.94 13.14
CA LYS A 220 16.29 -3.05 13.68
C LYS A 220 15.84 -1.99 12.68
N PHE A 221 16.76 -1.51 11.82
CA PHE A 221 16.44 -0.57 10.75
C PHE A 221 17.30 -0.85 9.52
N GLY A 222 16.73 -0.65 8.33
CA GLY A 222 17.55 -0.37 7.15
C GLY A 222 18.16 1.02 7.29
N ARG A 223 19.47 1.18 7.06
CA ARG A 223 20.16 2.48 7.12
C ARG A 223 19.43 3.58 6.33
N VAL A 224 18.85 3.23 5.17
CA VAL A 224 18.10 4.17 4.33
C VAL A 224 16.74 4.54 4.95
N SER A 225 16.00 3.58 5.52
CA SER A 225 14.70 3.86 6.14
C SER A 225 14.79 4.80 7.34
N ALA A 226 15.84 4.67 8.16
CA ALA A 226 16.09 5.61 9.25
C ALA A 226 16.29 7.04 8.74
N VAL A 227 17.15 7.21 7.72
CA VAL A 227 17.41 8.53 7.12
C VAL A 227 16.15 9.13 6.52
N SER A 228 15.36 8.37 5.74
CA SER A 228 14.12 8.89 5.15
C SER A 228 13.09 9.29 6.22
N ASN A 229 12.96 8.51 7.30
CA ASN A 229 12.09 8.86 8.43
C ASN A 229 12.57 10.16 9.09
N ASP A 230 13.86 10.29 9.37
CA ASP A 230 14.44 11.48 10.01
C ASP A 230 14.26 12.72 9.14
N CYS A 231 14.45 12.61 7.81
CA CYS A 231 14.23 13.71 6.88
C CYS A 231 12.78 14.20 6.88
N ILE A 232 11.79 13.30 6.85
CA ILE A 232 10.37 13.69 6.85
C ILE A 232 9.97 14.26 8.22
N ASN A 233 10.44 13.67 9.32
CA ASN A 233 10.20 14.23 10.66
C ASN A 233 10.83 15.61 10.83
N LEU A 234 12.02 15.85 10.28
CA LEU A 234 12.66 17.17 10.28
C LEU A 234 11.85 18.18 9.45
N LEU A 235 11.27 17.76 8.33
CA LEU A 235 10.36 18.58 7.53
C LEU A 235 9.09 18.95 8.31
N ILE A 236 8.47 18.00 9.02
CA ILE A 236 7.33 18.30 9.91
C ILE A 236 7.75 19.29 11.00
N SER A 237 8.92 19.06 11.60
CA SER A 237 9.46 19.89 12.68
C SER A 237 9.76 21.32 12.23
N SER A 238 10.21 21.52 10.98
CA SER A 238 10.53 22.85 10.46
C SER A 238 9.31 23.74 10.27
N TYR A 239 8.14 23.17 10.00
CA TYR A 239 6.88 23.90 9.89
C TYR A 239 6.13 24.02 11.22
N THR A 240 6.20 23.01 12.09
CA THR A 240 5.49 23.01 13.37
C THR A 240 6.26 23.73 14.48
N GLY A 241 7.59 23.85 14.37
CA GLY A 241 8.47 24.40 15.40
C GLY A 241 8.81 23.43 16.54
N PHE A 242 8.30 22.19 16.49
CA PHE A 242 8.52 21.17 17.53
C PHE A 242 9.15 19.92 16.93
N GLY A 243 10.15 19.36 17.62
CA GLY A 243 10.74 18.09 17.22
C GLY A 243 9.73 16.94 17.28
N THR A 244 9.71 16.10 16.24
CA THR A 244 8.87 14.90 16.19
C THR A 244 9.64 13.69 15.69
N GLU A 245 9.07 12.52 15.97
CA GLU A 245 9.55 11.22 15.51
C GLU A 245 8.41 10.36 14.94
N ILE A 246 7.26 10.98 14.63
CA ILE A 246 6.01 10.28 14.30
C ILE A 246 6.13 9.40 13.05
N ILE A 247 6.92 9.81 12.07
CA ILE A 247 7.09 9.03 10.83
C ILE A 247 8.10 7.93 11.06
N LYS A 248 7.62 6.68 10.98
CA LYS A 248 8.45 5.46 11.01
C LYS A 248 8.35 4.64 9.70
N THR A 249 7.58 5.10 8.73
CA THR A 249 7.14 4.34 7.54
C THR A 249 7.40 5.07 6.21
N ALA A 250 8.47 5.88 6.12
CA ALA A 250 8.79 6.63 4.91
C ALA A 250 8.90 5.73 3.67
N ASN A 251 9.58 4.58 3.80
CA ASN A 251 9.78 3.61 2.70
C ASN A 251 8.94 2.34 2.89
N SER A 252 7.67 2.49 3.23
CA SER A 252 6.76 1.35 3.46
C SER A 252 6.24 0.82 2.11
N GLY A 253 6.88 -0.23 1.59
CA GLY A 253 6.43 -0.91 0.37
C GLY A 253 5.07 -1.58 0.56
N GLU A 254 4.86 -2.17 1.75
CA GLU A 254 3.58 -2.72 2.19
C GLU A 254 2.72 -1.62 2.84
N HIS A 255 1.93 -0.95 2.01
CA HIS A 255 0.92 -0.01 2.47
C HIS A 255 -0.39 -0.18 1.68
N ALA A 256 -1.45 0.44 2.18
CA ALA A 256 -2.75 0.51 1.54
C ALA A 256 -3.34 1.91 1.66
N VAL A 257 -4.19 2.27 0.71
CA VAL A 257 -4.82 3.58 0.61
C VAL A 257 -6.29 3.44 0.21
N SER A 258 -7.16 4.26 0.79
CA SER A 258 -8.55 4.41 0.34
C SER A 258 -8.57 4.98 -1.09
N MET A 259 -9.45 4.49 -1.95
CA MET A 259 -9.54 4.95 -3.34
C MET A 259 -9.78 6.48 -3.40
N GLN A 260 -10.60 7.02 -2.49
CA GLN A 260 -10.86 8.46 -2.39
C GLN A 260 -9.57 9.28 -2.17
N LEU A 261 -8.62 8.78 -1.38
CA LEU A 261 -7.33 9.43 -1.20
C LEU A 261 -6.43 9.19 -2.42
N ALA A 262 -6.34 7.95 -2.92
CA ALA A 262 -5.48 7.60 -4.05
C ALA A 262 -5.74 8.46 -5.30
N GLU A 263 -7.00 8.82 -5.56
CA GLU A 263 -7.40 9.69 -6.67
C GLU A 263 -6.89 11.13 -6.57
N LEU A 264 -6.55 11.59 -5.36
CA LEU A 264 -6.08 12.94 -5.10
C LEU A 264 -4.55 13.02 -5.06
N LEU A 265 -3.85 11.89 -4.98
CA LEU A 265 -2.41 11.86 -4.84
C LEU A 265 -1.71 12.06 -6.18
N TYR A 266 -0.57 12.76 -6.12
CA TYR A 266 0.44 12.67 -7.17
C TYR A 266 1.45 11.58 -6.81
N TYR A 267 1.92 10.88 -7.84
CA TYR A 267 2.85 9.76 -7.69
C TYR A 267 4.21 10.13 -8.28
N ALA A 268 5.27 9.97 -7.48
CA ALA A 268 6.64 10.09 -7.95
C ALA A 268 7.13 8.76 -8.55
N SER A 269 8.14 8.79 -9.42
CA SER A 269 8.62 7.59 -10.12
C SER A 269 9.54 6.71 -9.26
N GLY A 270 9.63 5.42 -9.61
CA GLY A 270 10.57 4.48 -9.00
C GLY A 270 10.37 4.29 -7.49
N PHE A 271 11.47 4.27 -6.73
CA PHE A 271 11.48 4.10 -5.26
C PHE A 271 11.19 5.38 -4.47
N SER A 272 10.91 6.49 -5.17
CA SER A 272 10.52 7.73 -4.49
C SER A 272 9.03 7.77 -4.18
N VAL A 273 8.23 6.82 -4.72
CA VAL A 273 6.78 6.80 -4.55
C VAL A 273 6.37 6.74 -3.08
N GLU A 274 6.95 5.81 -2.30
CA GLU A 274 6.55 5.62 -0.90
C GLU A 274 6.80 6.85 -0.02
N PRO A 275 7.99 7.50 -0.03
CA PRO A 275 8.19 8.72 0.75
C PRO A 275 7.45 9.92 0.14
N TYR A 276 7.28 9.97 -1.18
CA TYR A 276 6.59 11.07 -1.85
C TYR A 276 5.09 11.09 -1.54
N GLU A 277 4.44 9.95 -1.34
CA GLU A 277 3.03 9.92 -0.88
C GLU A 277 2.84 10.74 0.40
N ILE A 278 3.75 10.62 1.37
CA ILE A 278 3.69 11.38 2.62
C ILE A 278 3.90 12.88 2.34
N ILE A 279 4.91 13.21 1.52
CA ILE A 279 5.20 14.61 1.15
C ILE A 279 4.01 15.22 0.42
N ASN A 280 3.44 14.51 -0.56
CA ASN A 280 2.29 14.96 -1.33
C ASN A 280 1.08 15.17 -0.43
N ILE A 281 0.78 14.26 0.50
CA ILE A 281 -0.29 14.46 1.50
C ILE A 281 -0.04 15.73 2.33
N MET A 282 1.20 15.98 2.77
CA MET A 282 1.54 17.20 3.52
C MET A 282 1.41 18.47 2.66
N GLU A 283 1.84 18.44 1.40
CA GLU A 283 1.74 19.58 0.49
C GLU A 283 0.29 19.91 0.14
N GLN A 284 -0.52 18.88 -0.12
CA GLN A 284 -1.91 18.99 -0.56
C GLN A 284 -2.86 19.38 0.58
N PHE A 285 -2.64 18.81 1.78
CA PHE A 285 -3.61 18.86 2.88
C PHE A 285 -3.02 19.44 4.19
N GLY A 286 -1.73 19.78 4.20
CA GLY A 286 -1.04 20.31 5.38
C GLY A 286 -1.25 21.80 5.65
N GLY A 287 -1.90 22.53 4.74
CA GLY A 287 -2.17 23.97 4.90
C GLY A 287 -0.94 24.86 4.75
N VAL A 288 0.19 24.32 4.29
CA VAL A 288 1.45 25.06 4.04
C VAL A 288 1.51 25.69 2.65
N ILE A 289 0.77 25.13 1.69
CA ILE A 289 0.60 25.63 0.32
C ILE A 289 -0.91 25.79 0.10
N PRO A 290 -1.37 26.79 -0.70
CA PRO A 290 -2.78 26.87 -1.07
C PRO A 290 -3.25 25.54 -1.67
N ALA A 291 -4.31 24.97 -1.10
CA ALA A 291 -4.87 23.71 -1.59
C ALA A 291 -5.24 23.86 -3.08
N PRO A 292 -4.91 22.89 -3.95
CA PRO A 292 -5.35 22.95 -5.33
C PRO A 292 -6.88 22.98 -5.39
N SER A 293 -7.41 23.62 -6.43
CA SER A 293 -8.84 23.94 -6.58
C SER A 293 -9.77 22.72 -6.43
N GLN A 294 -9.30 21.51 -6.73
CA GLN A 294 -10.05 20.26 -6.53
C GLN A 294 -10.11 19.82 -5.06
N ALA A 295 -9.01 19.91 -4.30
CA ALA A 295 -8.99 19.58 -2.88
C ALA A 295 -9.82 20.58 -2.06
N ALA A 296 -9.78 21.86 -2.41
CA ALA A 296 -10.63 22.89 -1.82
C ALA A 296 -12.13 22.62 -2.05
N SER A 297 -12.50 22.03 -3.20
CA SER A 297 -13.89 21.71 -3.53
C SER A 297 -14.43 20.50 -2.75
N GLN A 298 -13.60 19.47 -2.52
CA GLN A 298 -14.02 18.28 -1.75
C GLN A 298 -14.02 18.52 -0.23
N ALA A 299 -13.06 19.29 0.30
CA ALA A 299 -13.08 19.72 1.70
C ALA A 299 -14.33 20.56 2.01
N ALA A 300 -14.73 21.45 1.09
CA ALA A 300 -15.95 22.25 1.22
C ALA A 300 -17.25 21.42 1.10
N LEU A 301 -17.23 20.30 0.35
CA LEU A 301 -18.37 19.39 0.21
C LEU A 301 -18.55 18.45 1.43
N LEU A 302 -17.49 18.22 2.21
CA LEU A 302 -17.51 17.31 3.36
C LEU A 302 -17.71 18.01 4.72
N GLY A 303 -17.97 19.31 4.73
CA GLY A 303 -18.39 20.02 5.94
C GLY A 303 -17.37 19.95 7.08
N VAL A 304 -16.09 20.21 6.76
CA VAL A 304 -15.15 20.75 7.74
C VAL A 304 -15.22 22.27 7.69
#